data_AF-A0A935ZKR6-F1
#
_entry.id   AF-A0A935ZKR6-F1
#
_cell.length_a   1.000
_cell.length_b   1.000
_cell.length_c   1.000
_cell.angle_alpha   90.00
_cell.angle_beta   90.00
_cell.angle_gamma   90.00
#
_symmetry.space_group_name_H-M   'P 1'
#
loop_
_entity.id
_entity.type
_entity.pdbx_description
1 polymer ?
#
loop_
_entity_poly.entity_id
_entity_poly.type
_entity_poly.pdbx_seq_one_letter_code
_entity_poly.pdbx_strand_id
1 'polypeptide(L)'
;MALCTALGGCTTDAVDHDGRCAPKVLAGTFTGLDLDLLQGYTRVGGDLQIPEGTTSLMALGCLEHVDGGLTIADLPALGDLSGLENLQHVGGLSLSGLSALDDTSGLSGLREIDDGMSLWDLPALRELAAPANLTTLTSVELVRLSALERWDAPIGVDELDRVMIAEVEPSASITALAGVTHIGQLNLDLGPQPNPLPASPHLHLDGLRTADSLALHGAPADVIASLGALESVGGMTLSSPSATDLAGLASLRTATSLRITSSPALTSLHGLEALEEASSIELTSLAALADLDGLAGLRRVVGQPPAHDGVAGDLPSIQLERCPALHDVSGLDGLESDYLFELSLRELPSLTTLPSWPALRRIGYLDLDRTGVTDLDALLGVTRMDASYFAAGDPAPHDSDNFSITLTDNPALADLEGLAGVVAVGAWGDLYIHDNAALPSCSVDALVEQLGAAGRTDGTYEVGDNGGC
;
A
#
# COMPACT_ATOMS: atom_id res chain seq x y z
N MET A 1 -14.56 -55.14 -5.54
CA MET A 1 -14.25 -56.42 -4.85
C MET A 1 -12.79 -56.86 -4.97
N ALA A 2 -12.10 -56.66 -6.11
CA ALA A 2 -10.68 -57.04 -6.25
C ALA A 2 -9.67 -55.99 -5.71
N LEU A 3 -10.10 -54.75 -5.44
CA LEU A 3 -9.27 -53.72 -4.78
C LEU A 3 -9.36 -53.72 -3.23
N CYS A 4 -10.32 -54.45 -2.62
CA CYS A 4 -10.56 -54.42 -1.17
C CYS A 4 -9.49 -55.13 -0.33
N THR A 5 -8.67 -56.00 -0.92
CA THR A 5 -7.70 -56.83 -0.20
C THR A 5 -6.30 -56.23 -0.09
N ALA A 6 -6.01 -55.12 -0.77
CA ALA A 6 -4.66 -54.53 -0.79
C ALA A 6 -4.40 -53.49 0.32
N LEU A 7 -5.44 -52.95 0.97
CA LEU A 7 -5.31 -51.78 1.85
C LEU A 7 -5.80 -51.97 3.30
N GLY A 8 -6.16 -53.18 3.72
CA GLY A 8 -6.42 -53.48 5.14
C GLY A 8 -7.47 -52.58 5.80
N GLY A 9 -8.75 -52.90 5.60
CA GLY A 9 -9.83 -52.44 6.49
C GLY A 9 -10.89 -51.57 5.83
N CYS A 10 -11.89 -52.21 5.20
CA CYS A 10 -13.24 -51.66 5.21
C CYS A 10 -14.01 -52.40 6.31
N THR A 11 -14.10 -51.79 7.49
CA THR A 11 -15.17 -52.06 8.45
C THR A 11 -16.18 -50.93 8.30
N THR A 12 -17.46 -51.28 8.18
CA THR A 12 -18.61 -50.36 8.13
C THR A 12 -18.92 -49.71 9.48
N ASP A 13 -17.92 -49.55 10.34
CA ASP A 13 -18.03 -48.86 11.62
C ASP A 13 -17.21 -47.58 11.52
N ALA A 14 -17.76 -46.58 10.82
CA ALA A 14 -17.11 -45.28 10.59
C ALA A 14 -17.22 -44.32 11.79
N VAL A 15 -17.96 -44.71 12.81
CA VAL A 15 -18.20 -43.95 14.03
C VAL A 15 -18.21 -44.90 15.22
N ASP A 16 -17.49 -44.55 16.29
CA ASP A 16 -17.47 -45.29 17.54
C ASP A 16 -18.84 -45.21 18.26
N HIS A 17 -18.95 -45.86 19.42
CA HIS A 17 -20.20 -45.91 20.18
C HIS A 17 -20.70 -44.51 20.62
N ASP A 18 -19.83 -43.51 20.59
CA ASP A 18 -20.10 -42.11 20.96
C ASP A 18 -20.34 -41.22 19.72
N GLY A 19 -20.34 -41.79 18.51
CA GLY A 19 -20.55 -41.06 17.26
C GLY A 19 -19.31 -40.32 16.75
N ARG A 20 -18.10 -40.70 17.18
CA ARG A 20 -16.83 -40.10 16.72
C ARG A 20 -16.10 -40.99 15.74
N CYS A 21 -15.49 -40.41 14.72
CA CYS A 21 -14.72 -41.17 13.75
C CYS A 21 -13.43 -41.72 14.37
N ALA A 22 -13.13 -42.99 14.11
CA ALA A 22 -11.90 -43.59 14.61
C ALA A 22 -10.67 -42.97 13.90
N PRO A 23 -9.58 -42.64 14.62
CA PRO A 23 -8.41 -42.00 14.02
C PRO A 23 -7.84 -42.81 12.85
N LYS A 24 -7.80 -42.19 11.67
CA LYS A 24 -7.30 -42.81 10.43
C LYS A 24 -6.62 -41.77 9.56
N VAL A 25 -5.35 -42.01 9.25
CA VAL A 25 -4.46 -41.02 8.63
C VAL A 25 -4.04 -41.45 7.23
N LEU A 26 -4.20 -40.57 6.25
CA LEU A 26 -3.54 -40.66 4.95
C LEU A 26 -2.22 -39.91 5.06
N ALA A 27 -1.07 -40.59 4.96
CA ALA A 27 0.23 -40.00 5.32
C ALA A 27 0.79 -38.92 4.37
N GLY A 28 0.11 -38.58 3.27
CA GLY A 28 0.61 -37.60 2.31
C GLY A 28 -0.51 -36.94 1.51
N THR A 29 -0.14 -36.25 0.44
CA THR A 29 -1.06 -35.50 -0.41
C THR A 29 -2.08 -36.40 -1.09
N PHE A 30 -3.34 -35.99 -1.07
CA PHE A 30 -4.41 -36.59 -1.85
C PHE A 30 -4.56 -35.87 -3.19
N THR A 31 -4.26 -36.58 -4.28
CA THR A 31 -4.53 -36.16 -5.67
C THR A 31 -5.42 -37.18 -6.39
N GLY A 32 -6.20 -37.95 -5.64
CA GLY A 32 -7.09 -38.97 -6.20
C GLY A 32 -8.23 -38.33 -6.99
N LEU A 33 -8.84 -39.08 -7.90
CA LEU A 33 -10.01 -38.61 -8.67
C LEU A 33 -11.35 -38.94 -7.99
N ASP A 34 -11.32 -39.75 -6.93
CA ASP A 34 -12.50 -40.27 -6.24
C ASP A 34 -12.42 -39.98 -4.74
N LEU A 35 -13.23 -39.04 -4.28
CA LEU A 35 -13.30 -38.59 -2.89
C LEU A 35 -13.75 -39.69 -1.92
N ASP A 36 -14.50 -40.69 -2.38
CA ASP A 36 -14.99 -41.78 -1.53
C ASP A 36 -13.83 -42.59 -0.92
N LEU A 37 -12.63 -42.51 -1.51
CA LEU A 37 -11.41 -43.09 -0.96
C LEU A 37 -11.01 -42.49 0.40
N LEU A 38 -11.47 -41.28 0.70
CA LEU A 38 -11.23 -40.59 1.98
C LEU A 38 -12.31 -40.88 3.03
N GLN A 39 -13.30 -41.73 2.74
CA GLN A 39 -14.33 -42.06 3.71
C GLN A 39 -13.73 -42.67 4.99
N GLY A 40 -14.07 -42.05 6.12
CA GLY A 40 -13.61 -42.44 7.45
C GLY A 40 -12.18 -42.04 7.78
N TYR A 41 -11.47 -41.30 6.92
CA TYR A 41 -10.19 -40.69 7.28
C TYR A 41 -10.43 -39.46 8.15
N THR A 42 -9.66 -39.35 9.23
CA THR A 42 -9.69 -38.20 10.14
C THR A 42 -8.56 -37.22 9.87
N ARG A 43 -7.53 -37.63 9.12
CA ARG A 43 -6.39 -36.76 8.80
C ARG A 43 -5.79 -37.05 7.42
N VAL A 44 -5.42 -35.99 6.72
CA VAL A 44 -4.54 -36.02 5.54
C VAL A 44 -3.21 -35.35 5.93
N GLY A 45 -2.10 -36.03 5.69
CA GLY A 45 -0.75 -35.62 6.12
C GLY A 45 -0.02 -34.70 5.14
N GLY A 46 -0.65 -34.37 4.01
CA GLY A 46 -0.18 -33.39 3.04
C GLY A 46 -1.38 -32.60 2.50
N ASP A 47 -1.30 -32.12 1.26
CA ASP A 47 -2.39 -31.33 0.67
C ASP A 47 -3.60 -32.21 0.31
N LEU A 48 -4.79 -31.62 0.34
CA LEU A 48 -6.03 -32.21 -0.12
C LEU A 48 -6.61 -31.33 -1.23
N GLN A 49 -6.51 -31.80 -2.47
CA GLN A 49 -7.20 -31.19 -3.60
C GLN A 49 -8.52 -31.92 -3.86
N ILE A 50 -9.62 -31.17 -3.82
CA ILE A 50 -10.94 -31.72 -4.16
C ILE A 50 -11.00 -31.96 -5.68
N PRO A 51 -11.38 -33.17 -6.13
CA PRO A 51 -11.41 -33.51 -7.55
C PRO A 51 -12.44 -32.69 -8.33
N GLU A 52 -12.13 -32.36 -9.59
CA GLU A 52 -13.08 -31.75 -10.52
C GLU A 52 -14.37 -32.58 -10.64
N GLY A 53 -15.51 -31.88 -10.81
CA GLY A 53 -16.82 -32.53 -10.96
C GLY A 53 -17.42 -33.06 -9.65
N THR A 54 -16.74 -32.89 -8.52
CA THR A 54 -17.29 -33.17 -7.19
C THR A 54 -18.54 -32.32 -6.94
N THR A 55 -19.63 -32.97 -6.53
CA THR A 55 -20.90 -32.31 -6.18
C THR A 55 -21.27 -32.43 -4.70
N SER A 56 -20.49 -33.17 -3.92
CA SER A 56 -20.73 -33.38 -2.48
C SER A 56 -19.44 -33.72 -1.76
N LEU A 57 -19.24 -33.16 -0.57
CA LEU A 57 -18.09 -33.42 0.31
C LEU A 57 -18.42 -34.39 1.45
N MET A 58 -19.58 -35.05 1.45
CA MET A 58 -20.03 -35.96 2.52
C MET A 58 -19.03 -37.09 2.84
N ALA A 59 -18.22 -37.52 1.87
CA ALA A 59 -17.16 -38.49 2.10
C ALA A 59 -16.11 -38.02 3.13
N LEU A 60 -15.96 -36.70 3.30
CA LEU A 60 -15.04 -36.06 4.23
C LEU A 60 -15.62 -35.87 5.63
N GLY A 61 -16.82 -36.35 5.93
CA GLY A 61 -17.51 -36.11 7.22
C GLY A 61 -16.75 -36.55 8.48
N CYS A 62 -15.67 -37.32 8.35
CA CYS A 62 -14.78 -37.69 9.46
C CYS A 62 -13.49 -36.87 9.54
N LEU A 63 -13.20 -36.07 8.53
CA LEU A 63 -11.94 -35.35 8.38
C LEU A 63 -11.86 -34.23 9.42
N GLU A 64 -10.82 -34.27 10.23
CA GLU A 64 -10.56 -33.29 11.28
C GLU A 64 -9.33 -32.43 10.95
N HIS A 65 -8.34 -32.97 10.22
CA HIS A 65 -7.06 -32.30 9.98
C HIS A 65 -6.57 -32.50 8.54
N VAL A 66 -6.04 -31.44 7.93
CA VAL A 66 -5.24 -31.50 6.71
C VAL A 66 -3.91 -30.79 6.99
N ASP A 67 -2.81 -31.52 7.09
CA ASP A 67 -1.52 -30.93 7.45
C ASP A 67 -0.98 -29.97 6.37
N GLY A 68 -1.40 -30.15 5.12
CA GLY A 68 -1.11 -29.24 4.01
C GLY A 68 -2.30 -28.35 3.63
N GLY A 69 -2.30 -27.86 2.39
CA GLY A 69 -3.40 -27.03 1.86
C GLY A 69 -4.67 -27.82 1.54
N LEU A 70 -5.83 -27.29 1.87
CA LEU A 70 -7.13 -27.72 1.35
C LEU A 70 -7.52 -26.81 0.17
N THR A 71 -7.62 -27.39 -1.03
CA THR A 71 -8.04 -26.68 -2.25
C THR A 71 -9.38 -27.21 -2.75
N ILE A 72 -10.38 -26.32 -2.83
CA ILE A 72 -11.70 -26.59 -3.43
C ILE A 72 -11.89 -25.61 -4.58
N ALA A 73 -11.69 -26.09 -5.81
CA ALA A 73 -11.60 -25.21 -6.98
C ALA A 73 -12.48 -25.70 -8.14
N ASP A 74 -13.08 -24.74 -8.85
CA ASP A 74 -13.77 -24.95 -10.13
C ASP A 74 -14.92 -25.97 -10.06
N LEU A 75 -15.71 -25.90 -8.98
CA LEU A 75 -16.89 -26.74 -8.76
C LEU A 75 -18.17 -25.88 -8.79
N PRO A 76 -18.64 -25.45 -9.97
CA PRO A 76 -19.78 -24.53 -10.10
C PRO A 76 -21.10 -25.10 -9.60
N ALA A 77 -21.19 -26.43 -9.41
CA ALA A 77 -22.36 -27.13 -8.90
C ALA A 77 -22.30 -27.42 -7.39
N LEU A 78 -21.17 -27.16 -6.73
CA LEU A 78 -21.03 -27.34 -5.28
C LEU A 78 -21.66 -26.12 -4.58
N GLY A 79 -22.85 -26.31 -4.01
CA GLY A 79 -23.62 -25.24 -3.38
C GLY A 79 -23.32 -25.02 -1.89
N ASP A 80 -22.70 -26.00 -1.24
CA ASP A 80 -22.36 -25.94 0.18
C ASP A 80 -21.09 -26.75 0.48
N LEU A 81 -20.52 -26.53 1.66
CA LEU A 81 -19.34 -27.24 2.17
C LEU A 81 -19.71 -28.35 3.16
N SER A 82 -20.94 -28.88 3.07
CA SER A 82 -21.40 -29.91 4.00
C SER A 82 -20.51 -31.14 3.90
N GLY A 83 -20.11 -31.69 5.04
CA GLY A 83 -19.12 -32.77 5.17
C GLY A 83 -17.78 -32.30 5.70
N LEU A 84 -17.55 -30.99 5.85
CA LEU A 84 -16.35 -30.42 6.46
C LEU A 84 -16.54 -29.95 7.91
N GLU A 85 -17.69 -30.22 8.52
CA GLU A 85 -18.05 -29.64 9.82
C GLU A 85 -17.12 -30.07 10.97
N ASN A 86 -16.43 -31.20 10.82
CA ASN A 86 -15.46 -31.71 11.79
C ASN A 86 -14.03 -31.20 11.56
N LEU A 87 -13.78 -30.53 10.43
CA LEU A 87 -12.46 -30.02 10.06
C LEU A 87 -12.06 -28.90 11.04
N GLN A 88 -10.96 -29.12 11.75
CA GLN A 88 -10.45 -28.24 12.81
C GLN A 88 -9.14 -27.56 12.43
N HIS A 89 -8.33 -28.18 11.57
CA HIS A 89 -7.03 -27.69 11.19
C HIS A 89 -6.78 -27.89 9.69
N VAL A 90 -6.24 -26.86 9.04
CA VAL A 90 -5.64 -26.96 7.71
C VAL A 90 -4.30 -26.23 7.69
N GLY A 91 -3.36 -26.68 6.86
CA GLY A 91 -2.15 -25.92 6.57
C GLY A 91 -2.48 -24.61 5.87
N GLY A 92 -3.32 -24.65 4.82
CA GLY A 92 -3.85 -23.46 4.15
C GLY A 92 -5.23 -23.74 3.57
N LEU A 93 -6.04 -22.70 3.34
CA LEU A 93 -7.39 -22.83 2.80
C LEU A 93 -7.52 -22.06 1.49
N SER A 94 -7.91 -22.76 0.42
CA SER A 94 -8.16 -22.14 -0.89
C SER A 94 -9.52 -22.58 -1.44
N LEU A 95 -10.44 -21.63 -1.56
CA LEU A 95 -11.74 -21.82 -2.24
C LEU A 95 -11.78 -20.94 -3.48
N SER A 96 -11.99 -21.52 -4.66
CA SER A 96 -12.02 -20.75 -5.90
C SER A 96 -13.03 -21.22 -6.94
N GLY A 97 -13.71 -20.30 -7.62
CA GLY A 97 -14.59 -20.64 -8.75
C GLY A 97 -15.81 -21.48 -8.35
N LEU A 98 -16.33 -21.28 -7.13
CA LEU A 98 -17.52 -21.97 -6.60
C LEU A 98 -18.75 -21.09 -6.77
N SER A 99 -19.27 -21.02 -8.00
CA SER A 99 -20.34 -20.07 -8.37
C SER A 99 -21.67 -20.25 -7.64
N ALA A 100 -21.91 -21.43 -7.06
CA ALA A 100 -23.14 -21.74 -6.34
C ALA A 100 -23.00 -21.66 -4.81
N LEU A 101 -21.78 -21.48 -4.28
CA LEU A 101 -21.52 -21.45 -2.85
C LEU A 101 -21.99 -20.12 -2.26
N ASP A 102 -23.00 -20.15 -1.38
CA ASP A 102 -23.59 -18.95 -0.78
C ASP A 102 -23.21 -18.71 0.69
N ASP A 103 -22.67 -19.71 1.39
CA ASP A 103 -22.07 -19.59 2.73
C ASP A 103 -20.89 -20.55 2.96
N THR A 104 -20.09 -20.29 4.01
CA THR A 104 -18.99 -21.17 4.45
C THR A 104 -19.29 -21.92 5.74
N SER A 105 -20.56 -22.16 6.09
CA SER A 105 -20.96 -22.74 7.37
C SER A 105 -20.40 -24.15 7.63
N GLY A 106 -20.13 -24.91 6.56
CA GLY A 106 -19.44 -26.19 6.62
C GLY A 106 -18.03 -26.12 7.22
N LEU A 107 -17.42 -24.93 7.30
CA LEU A 107 -16.10 -24.70 7.91
C LEU A 107 -16.17 -24.20 9.36
N SER A 108 -17.36 -24.19 9.98
CA SER A 108 -17.57 -23.68 11.34
C SER A 108 -16.75 -24.38 12.43
N GLY A 109 -16.24 -25.58 12.17
CA GLY A 109 -15.37 -26.34 13.08
C GLY A 109 -13.89 -25.91 13.07
N LEU A 110 -13.47 -25.14 12.07
CA LEU A 110 -12.07 -24.81 11.84
C LEU A 110 -11.53 -23.91 12.98
N ARG A 111 -10.29 -24.10 13.40
CA ARG A 111 -9.68 -23.35 14.52
C ARG A 111 -8.29 -22.83 14.19
N GLU A 112 -7.61 -23.51 13.29
CA GLU A 112 -6.22 -23.24 12.94
C GLU A 112 -6.07 -23.29 11.42
N ILE A 113 -5.44 -22.26 10.87
CA ILE A 113 -4.94 -22.18 9.50
C ILE A 113 -3.48 -21.76 9.62
N ASP A 114 -2.54 -22.69 9.38
CA ASP A 114 -1.13 -22.43 9.65
C ASP A 114 -0.53 -21.35 8.71
N ASP A 115 -1.08 -21.24 7.51
CA ASP A 115 -0.70 -20.31 6.46
C ASP A 115 -1.87 -19.35 6.14
N GLY A 116 -2.24 -19.22 4.86
CA GLY A 116 -3.24 -18.28 4.39
C GLY A 116 -4.63 -18.87 4.14
N MET A 117 -5.62 -17.98 4.18
CA MET A 117 -6.96 -18.20 3.65
C MET A 117 -7.14 -17.38 2.37
N SER A 118 -7.42 -18.05 1.24
CA SER A 118 -7.66 -17.43 -0.06
C SER A 118 -9.02 -17.82 -0.62
N LEU A 119 -9.87 -16.83 -0.84
CA LEU A 119 -11.24 -16.95 -1.34
C LEU A 119 -11.37 -16.13 -2.61
N TRP A 120 -11.58 -16.80 -3.74
CA TRP A 120 -11.47 -16.20 -5.05
C TRP A 120 -12.65 -16.57 -5.96
N ASP A 121 -13.35 -15.59 -6.53
CA ASP A 121 -14.43 -15.86 -7.51
C ASP A 121 -15.57 -16.71 -6.91
N LEU A 122 -16.17 -16.19 -5.85
CA LEU A 122 -17.31 -16.81 -5.16
C LEU A 122 -18.51 -15.85 -5.24
N PRO A 123 -19.08 -15.63 -6.44
CA PRO A 123 -20.04 -14.55 -6.70
C PRO A 123 -21.41 -14.71 -6.02
N ALA A 124 -21.68 -15.88 -5.42
CA ALA A 124 -22.90 -16.13 -4.66
C ALA A 124 -22.68 -16.02 -3.14
N LEU A 125 -21.42 -15.92 -2.68
CA LEU A 125 -21.06 -16.00 -1.27
C LEU A 125 -21.49 -14.74 -0.54
N ARG A 126 -22.43 -14.89 0.40
CA ARG A 126 -23.01 -13.77 1.15
C ARG A 126 -22.41 -13.59 2.53
N GLU A 127 -21.96 -14.67 3.14
CA GLU A 127 -21.48 -14.63 4.51
C GLU A 127 -20.24 -15.50 4.67
N LEU A 128 -19.17 -14.86 5.12
CA LEU A 128 -18.00 -15.56 5.62
C LEU A 128 -18.24 -15.92 7.07
N ALA A 129 -18.80 -17.11 7.26
CA ALA A 129 -18.81 -17.79 8.55
C ALA A 129 -17.40 -18.32 8.82
N ALA A 130 -16.41 -17.43 8.91
CA ALA A 130 -15.11 -17.79 9.45
C ALA A 130 -15.29 -18.22 10.90
N PRO A 131 -14.53 -19.20 11.39
CA PRO A 131 -14.63 -19.60 12.77
C PRO A 131 -14.22 -18.44 13.68
N ALA A 132 -15.05 -18.15 14.67
CA ALA A 132 -14.62 -17.29 15.75
C ALA A 132 -13.41 -17.94 16.46
N ASN A 133 -12.38 -17.14 16.72
CA ASN A 133 -11.15 -17.55 17.42
C ASN A 133 -10.18 -18.42 16.61
N LEU A 134 -9.99 -18.12 15.31
CA LEU A 134 -8.77 -18.58 14.64
C LEU A 134 -7.55 -18.14 15.44
N THR A 135 -6.74 -19.08 15.93
CA THR A 135 -5.53 -18.79 16.73
C THR A 135 -4.26 -18.72 15.90
N THR A 136 -4.32 -19.25 14.68
CA THR A 136 -3.26 -19.21 13.68
C THR A 136 -3.88 -18.79 12.35
N LEU A 137 -3.28 -17.78 11.73
CA LEU A 137 -3.59 -17.27 10.39
C LEU A 137 -2.49 -16.27 10.02
N THR A 138 -1.81 -16.44 8.89
CA THR A 138 -0.77 -15.50 8.45
C THR A 138 -1.30 -14.53 7.40
N SER A 139 -2.24 -14.96 6.57
CA SER A 139 -2.75 -14.12 5.48
C SER A 139 -4.20 -14.35 5.11
N VAL A 140 -4.83 -13.30 4.59
CA VAL A 140 -6.22 -13.31 4.14
C VAL A 140 -6.29 -12.68 2.75
N GLU A 141 -6.86 -13.41 1.80
CA GLU A 141 -7.12 -12.93 0.44
C GLU A 141 -8.60 -13.12 0.10
N LEU A 142 -9.32 -12.01 -0.08
CA LEU A 142 -10.73 -11.95 -0.44
C LEU A 142 -10.86 -11.26 -1.80
N VAL A 143 -11.09 -12.03 -2.86
CA VAL A 143 -11.04 -11.50 -4.22
C VAL A 143 -12.26 -11.92 -5.03
N ARG A 144 -12.89 -10.96 -5.70
CA ARG A 144 -14.08 -11.19 -6.54
C ARG A 144 -15.20 -11.87 -5.76
N LEU A 145 -15.60 -11.20 -4.67
CA LEU A 145 -16.71 -11.57 -3.78
C LEU A 145 -17.82 -10.51 -3.86
N SER A 146 -18.31 -10.26 -5.07
CA SER A 146 -19.62 -9.62 -5.26
C SER A 146 -20.66 -10.45 -4.50
N ALA A 147 -21.81 -9.98 -4.07
CA ALA A 147 -22.68 -10.61 -3.07
C ALA A 147 -22.16 -10.74 -1.62
N LEU A 148 -20.89 -10.54 -1.26
CA LEU A 148 -20.46 -10.62 0.15
C LEU A 148 -21.16 -9.56 1.00
N GLU A 149 -22.01 -9.97 1.93
CA GLU A 149 -22.72 -9.05 2.82
C GLU A 149 -21.95 -8.83 4.12
N ARG A 150 -21.30 -9.86 4.67
CA ARG A 150 -20.59 -9.74 5.94
C ARG A 150 -19.48 -10.76 6.21
N TRP A 151 -18.52 -10.32 7.01
CA TRP A 151 -17.50 -11.09 7.70
C TRP A 151 -17.24 -10.47 9.08
N ASP A 152 -18.02 -10.89 10.06
CA ASP A 152 -18.05 -10.25 11.39
C ASP A 152 -17.40 -11.07 12.51
N ALA A 153 -17.12 -12.35 12.27
CA ALA A 153 -16.46 -13.18 13.25
C ALA A 153 -15.01 -12.70 13.44
N PRO A 154 -14.62 -12.21 14.63
CA PRO A 154 -13.27 -11.70 14.86
C PRO A 154 -12.26 -12.83 14.72
N ILE A 155 -11.19 -12.55 13.98
CA ILE A 155 -10.02 -13.43 14.00
C ILE A 155 -9.26 -13.21 15.32
N GLY A 156 -8.74 -14.29 15.90
CA GLY A 156 -8.07 -14.27 17.21
C GLY A 156 -6.57 -13.99 17.12
N VAL A 157 -6.12 -13.36 16.03
CA VAL A 157 -4.70 -13.06 15.77
C VAL A 157 -4.47 -11.55 15.84
N ASP A 158 -3.34 -11.17 16.43
CA ASP A 158 -2.94 -9.77 16.59
C ASP A 158 -2.15 -9.24 15.37
N GLU A 159 -1.57 -10.15 14.57
CA GLU A 159 -0.68 -9.83 13.45
C GLU A 159 -1.03 -10.67 12.23
N LEU A 160 -0.96 -10.06 11.05
CA LEU A 160 -1.06 -10.73 9.75
C LEU A 160 0.10 -10.30 8.85
N ASP A 161 0.67 -11.23 8.10
CA ASP A 161 1.70 -10.91 7.10
C ASP A 161 1.09 -10.20 5.90
N ARG A 162 -0.10 -10.63 5.46
CA ARG A 162 -0.78 -10.08 4.29
C ARG A 162 -2.29 -10.08 4.41
N VAL A 163 -2.90 -8.97 4.01
CA VAL A 163 -4.34 -8.84 3.76
C VAL A 163 -4.55 -8.26 2.37
N MET A 164 -5.27 -8.98 1.52
CA MET A 164 -5.70 -8.52 0.20
C MET A 164 -7.23 -8.58 0.15
N ILE A 165 -7.88 -7.45 -0.10
CA ILE A 165 -9.33 -7.40 -0.33
C ILE A 165 -9.57 -6.64 -1.63
N ALA A 166 -10.08 -7.34 -2.64
CA ALA A 166 -10.28 -6.80 -3.97
C ALA A 166 -11.61 -7.23 -4.59
N GLU A 167 -12.29 -6.30 -5.27
CA GLU A 167 -13.55 -6.61 -5.99
C GLU A 167 -14.60 -7.31 -5.10
N VAL A 168 -14.74 -6.85 -3.86
CA VAL A 168 -15.80 -7.27 -2.93
C VAL A 168 -17.00 -6.33 -3.03
N GLU A 169 -18.16 -6.75 -2.54
CA GLU A 169 -19.30 -5.84 -2.42
C GLU A 169 -18.92 -4.60 -1.61
N PRO A 170 -19.07 -3.39 -2.17
CA PRO A 170 -18.67 -2.16 -1.48
C PRO A 170 -19.42 -1.89 -0.16
N SER A 171 -20.58 -2.52 0.03
CA SER A 171 -21.38 -2.41 1.24
C SER A 171 -21.21 -3.59 2.22
N ALA A 172 -20.28 -4.51 1.97
CA ALA A 172 -19.99 -5.60 2.89
C ALA A 172 -19.65 -5.06 4.29
N SER A 173 -20.03 -5.75 5.36
CA SER A 173 -19.56 -5.46 6.72
C SER A 173 -18.41 -6.38 7.06
N ILE A 174 -17.19 -5.86 7.12
CA ILE A 174 -15.98 -6.62 7.46
C ILE A 174 -15.45 -6.07 8.78
N THR A 175 -15.90 -6.68 9.88
CA THR A 175 -15.46 -6.34 11.24
C THR A 175 -14.46 -7.35 11.80
N ALA A 176 -14.25 -8.46 11.11
CA ALA A 176 -13.34 -9.53 11.52
C ALA A 176 -11.90 -9.05 11.77
N LEU A 177 -11.44 -8.02 11.06
CA LEU A 177 -10.07 -7.48 11.14
C LEU A 177 -9.90 -6.39 12.21
N ALA A 178 -10.97 -5.99 12.92
CA ALA A 178 -10.94 -4.84 13.82
C ALA A 178 -9.95 -5.00 14.99
N GLY A 179 -9.60 -6.24 15.37
CA GLY A 179 -8.65 -6.53 16.43
C GLY A 179 -7.18 -6.60 16.01
N VAL A 180 -6.89 -6.65 14.69
CA VAL A 180 -5.53 -6.81 14.18
C VAL A 180 -4.74 -5.54 14.42
N THR A 181 -3.56 -5.66 15.02
CA THR A 181 -2.72 -4.51 15.43
C THR A 181 -1.54 -4.26 14.50
N HIS A 182 -1.07 -5.29 13.79
CA HIS A 182 -0.03 -5.17 12.78
C HIS A 182 -0.41 -5.93 11.52
N ILE A 183 -0.20 -5.30 10.36
CA ILE A 183 -0.30 -5.98 9.06
C ILE A 183 0.96 -5.70 8.24
N GLY A 184 1.70 -6.74 7.85
CA GLY A 184 2.86 -6.56 6.97
C GLY A 184 2.46 -5.87 5.67
N GLN A 185 1.56 -6.48 4.90
CA GLN A 185 1.06 -5.92 3.63
C GLN A 185 -0.46 -5.88 3.59
N LEU A 186 -1.05 -4.68 3.63
CA LEU A 186 -2.48 -4.47 3.44
C LEU A 186 -2.73 -3.84 2.06
N ASN A 187 -3.45 -4.55 1.20
CA ASN A 187 -3.93 -4.03 -0.08
C ASN A 187 -5.45 -4.10 -0.17
N LEU A 188 -6.07 -2.93 -0.31
CA LEU A 188 -7.50 -2.77 -0.51
C LEU A 188 -7.74 -2.17 -1.89
N ASP A 189 -8.43 -2.91 -2.75
CA ASP A 189 -8.96 -2.42 -4.02
C ASP A 189 -10.48 -2.68 -4.06
N LEU A 190 -11.21 -1.75 -3.46
CA LEU A 190 -12.66 -1.89 -3.30
C LEU A 190 -13.43 -1.59 -4.59
N GLY A 191 -12.74 -1.32 -5.70
CA GLY A 191 -13.36 -0.98 -6.97
C GLY A 191 -14.20 0.30 -6.92
N PRO A 192 -15.03 0.56 -7.94
CA PRO A 192 -15.89 1.73 -7.98
C PRO A 192 -16.97 1.65 -6.89
N GLN A 193 -16.95 2.63 -5.99
CA GLN A 193 -17.92 2.71 -4.89
C GLN A 193 -19.33 3.09 -5.38
N PRO A 194 -20.40 2.56 -4.77
CA PRO A 194 -21.77 2.94 -5.08
C PRO A 194 -22.01 4.40 -4.68
N ASN A 195 -22.90 5.07 -5.42
CA ASN A 195 -23.35 6.42 -5.11
C ASN A 195 -24.87 6.42 -4.86
N PRO A 196 -25.36 6.69 -3.63
CA PRO A 196 -24.60 7.15 -2.46
C PRO A 196 -23.76 6.03 -1.80
N LEU A 197 -22.69 6.45 -1.12
CA LEU A 197 -21.91 5.58 -0.25
C LEU A 197 -22.80 5.03 0.87
N PRO A 198 -22.53 3.83 1.38
CA PRO A 198 -23.37 3.26 2.42
C PRO A 198 -23.02 3.87 3.79
N ALA A 199 -23.96 3.78 4.74
CA ALA A 199 -24.09 4.78 5.82
C ALA A 199 -23.20 4.54 7.06
N SER A 200 -22.39 3.47 7.09
CA SER A 200 -21.54 3.10 8.23
C SER A 200 -20.27 2.44 7.72
N PRO A 201 -19.15 2.45 8.45
CA PRO A 201 -17.92 1.81 7.99
C PRO A 201 -18.16 0.36 7.59
N HIS A 202 -17.79 0.06 6.36
CA HIS A 202 -17.96 -1.26 5.76
C HIS A 202 -16.77 -2.17 6.05
N LEU A 203 -15.62 -1.59 6.41
CA LEU A 203 -14.43 -2.32 6.81
C LEU A 203 -13.82 -1.62 8.02
N HIS A 204 -13.58 -2.40 9.07
CA HIS A 204 -13.05 -1.89 10.33
C HIS A 204 -11.60 -2.33 10.53
N LEU A 205 -10.70 -1.35 10.61
CA LEU A 205 -9.28 -1.51 10.94
C LEU A 205 -8.93 -0.77 12.24
N ASP A 206 -9.90 -0.68 13.16
CA ASP A 206 -9.84 0.16 14.37
C ASP A 206 -8.65 -0.16 15.29
N GLY A 207 -8.17 -1.41 15.27
CA GLY A 207 -7.03 -1.88 16.04
C GLY A 207 -5.67 -1.67 15.37
N LEU A 208 -5.62 -1.36 14.08
CA LEU A 208 -4.40 -1.34 13.29
C LEU A 208 -3.48 -0.20 13.73
N ARG A 209 -2.33 -0.55 14.32
CA ARG A 209 -1.32 0.42 14.81
C ARG A 209 -0.17 0.59 13.86
N THR A 210 0.22 -0.49 13.18
CA THR A 210 1.39 -0.50 12.31
C THR A 210 1.15 -1.30 11.04
N ALA A 211 1.76 -0.87 9.95
CA ALA A 211 1.84 -1.68 8.73
C ALA A 211 3.15 -1.44 7.98
N ASP A 212 3.73 -2.47 7.36
CA ASP A 212 4.94 -2.27 6.54
C ASP A 212 4.57 -1.65 5.19
N SER A 213 3.41 -2.05 4.64
CA SER A 213 2.84 -1.49 3.41
C SER A 213 1.32 -1.42 3.51
N LEU A 214 0.77 -0.25 3.18
CA LEU A 214 -0.65 0.06 3.18
C LEU A 214 -1.05 0.67 1.83
N ALA A 215 -1.77 -0.09 1.03
CA ALA A 215 -2.27 0.34 -0.26
C ALA A 215 -3.79 0.42 -0.25
N LEU A 216 -4.33 1.63 -0.39
CA LEU A 216 -5.74 1.97 -0.32
C LEU A 216 -6.19 2.54 -1.66
N HIS A 217 -6.71 1.68 -2.53
CA HIS A 217 -7.16 2.03 -3.87
C HIS A 217 -8.68 2.27 -3.88
N GLY A 218 -9.07 3.49 -4.24
CA GLY A 218 -10.50 3.86 -4.26
C GLY A 218 -11.17 3.84 -2.89
N ALA A 219 -10.39 3.97 -1.80
CA ALA A 219 -10.88 3.80 -0.45
C ALA A 219 -11.90 4.89 -0.09
N PRO A 220 -13.10 4.54 0.39
CA PRO A 220 -14.08 5.52 0.83
C PRO A 220 -13.67 6.12 2.20
N ALA A 221 -14.27 7.27 2.54
CA ALA A 221 -13.89 8.06 3.71
C ALA A 221 -14.05 7.31 5.04
N ASP A 222 -14.99 6.38 5.12
CA ASP A 222 -15.26 5.55 6.30
C ASP A 222 -14.13 4.53 6.58
N VAL A 223 -13.53 3.95 5.54
CA VAL A 223 -12.37 3.06 5.69
C VAL A 223 -11.18 3.85 6.22
N ILE A 224 -10.94 5.05 5.70
CA ILE A 224 -9.89 5.95 6.21
C ILE A 224 -10.18 6.32 7.68
N ALA A 225 -11.44 6.61 8.02
CA ALA A 225 -11.85 6.93 9.39
C ALA A 225 -11.58 5.80 10.40
N SER A 226 -11.55 4.54 9.96
CA SER A 226 -11.22 3.38 10.81
C SER A 226 -9.74 3.27 11.17
N LEU A 227 -8.84 4.01 10.51
CA LEU A 227 -7.40 3.96 10.75
C LEU A 227 -6.94 4.82 11.94
N GLY A 228 -7.86 5.20 12.83
CA GLY A 228 -7.60 6.14 13.94
C GLY A 228 -6.52 5.72 14.93
N ALA A 229 -6.15 4.44 14.95
CA ALA A 229 -5.08 3.89 15.79
C ALA A 229 -3.73 3.77 15.07
N LEU A 230 -3.65 4.06 13.76
CA LEU A 230 -2.44 3.87 12.97
C LEU A 230 -1.38 4.89 13.40
N GLU A 231 -0.28 4.40 13.97
CA GLU A 231 0.80 5.22 14.52
C GLU A 231 2.01 5.28 13.58
N SER A 232 2.30 4.19 12.87
CA SER A 232 3.44 4.10 11.94
C SER A 232 3.10 3.27 10.72
N VAL A 233 3.60 3.71 9.57
CA VAL A 233 3.55 2.93 8.32
C VAL A 233 4.93 2.92 7.66
N GLY A 234 5.30 1.83 6.99
CA GLY A 234 6.38 1.87 6.02
C GLY A 234 5.91 2.66 4.80
N GLY A 235 5.38 1.98 3.79
CA GLY A 235 4.79 2.65 2.61
C GLY A 235 3.28 2.78 2.71
N MET A 236 2.74 3.99 2.48
CA MET A 236 1.32 4.23 2.27
C MET A 236 1.06 4.75 0.87
N THR A 237 0.14 4.13 0.14
CA THR A 237 -0.47 4.68 -1.07
C THR A 237 -1.96 4.80 -0.86
N LEU A 238 -2.49 6.02 -0.96
CA LEU A 238 -3.89 6.32 -0.72
C LEU A 238 -4.50 7.02 -1.94
N SER A 239 -5.63 6.50 -2.40
CA SER A 239 -6.50 7.16 -3.35
C SER A 239 -7.94 7.04 -2.90
N SER A 240 -8.64 8.18 -2.88
CA SER A 240 -10.02 8.23 -2.45
C SER A 240 -10.86 9.12 -3.38
N PRO A 241 -11.91 8.58 -4.02
CA PRO A 241 -12.77 9.38 -4.89
C PRO A 241 -13.66 10.35 -4.11
N SER A 242 -13.85 10.14 -2.81
CA SER A 242 -14.89 10.79 -2.01
C SER A 242 -14.41 11.44 -0.72
N ALA A 243 -13.23 11.09 -0.19
CA ALA A 243 -12.72 11.70 1.02
C ALA A 243 -12.42 13.20 0.83
N THR A 244 -12.87 14.01 1.79
CA THR A 244 -12.65 15.47 1.81
C THR A 244 -11.49 15.87 2.72
N ASP A 245 -11.17 15.01 3.69
CA ASP A 245 -10.05 15.10 4.62
C ASP A 245 -9.53 13.71 4.98
N LEU A 246 -8.54 13.64 5.87
CA LEU A 246 -7.88 12.42 6.33
C LEU A 246 -7.97 12.27 7.85
N ALA A 247 -9.04 12.76 8.49
CA ALA A 247 -9.12 12.85 9.95
C ALA A 247 -8.89 11.50 10.68
N GLY A 248 -9.16 10.39 9.99
CA GLY A 248 -8.86 9.04 10.46
C GLY A 248 -7.38 8.71 10.64
N LEU A 249 -6.45 9.54 10.13
CA LEU A 249 -5.01 9.35 10.27
C LEU A 249 -4.38 10.14 11.43
N ALA A 250 -5.19 10.72 12.33
CA ALA A 250 -4.76 11.64 13.40
C ALA A 250 -3.69 11.12 14.37
N SER A 251 -3.45 9.80 14.40
CA SER A 251 -2.43 9.16 15.25
C SER A 251 -1.11 8.90 14.52
N LEU A 252 -1.06 9.08 13.19
CA LEU A 252 0.10 8.73 12.37
C LEU A 252 1.27 9.67 12.66
N ARG A 253 2.38 9.11 13.14
CA ARG A 253 3.59 9.85 13.51
C ARG A 253 4.73 9.67 12.53
N THR A 254 4.84 8.48 11.96
CA THR A 254 5.94 8.11 11.06
C THR A 254 5.44 7.40 9.82
N ALA A 255 5.97 7.78 8.66
CA ALA A 255 5.69 7.12 7.39
C ALA A 255 6.96 7.05 6.55
N THR A 256 7.45 5.87 6.17
CA THR A 256 8.59 5.82 5.23
C THR A 256 8.22 6.51 3.90
N SER A 257 7.12 6.11 3.29
CA SER A 257 6.58 6.77 2.09
C SER A 257 5.12 7.10 2.30
N LEU A 258 4.71 8.34 2.07
CA LEU A 258 3.31 8.75 2.03
C LEU A 258 2.97 9.26 0.63
N ARG A 259 2.23 8.44 -0.12
CA ARG A 259 1.73 8.77 -1.46
C ARG A 259 0.22 8.95 -1.41
N ILE A 260 -0.27 10.14 -1.71
CA ILE A 260 -1.69 10.43 -1.87
C ILE A 260 -1.93 10.82 -3.32
N THR A 261 -2.73 10.01 -4.02
CA THR A 261 -2.97 10.18 -5.45
C THR A 261 -4.45 10.18 -5.78
N SER A 262 -4.83 10.80 -6.89
CA SER A 262 -6.15 10.63 -7.53
C SER A 262 -7.32 10.83 -6.56
N SER A 263 -7.23 11.86 -5.72
CA SER A 263 -8.24 12.16 -4.69
C SER A 263 -8.88 13.54 -4.94
N PRO A 264 -9.79 13.65 -5.93
CA PRO A 264 -10.26 14.94 -6.44
C PRO A 264 -11.18 15.69 -5.46
N ALA A 265 -11.77 15.00 -4.48
CA ALA A 265 -12.63 15.60 -3.46
C ALA A 265 -11.83 16.09 -2.23
N LEU A 266 -10.55 15.73 -2.13
CA LEU A 266 -9.72 16.03 -0.97
C LEU A 266 -9.38 17.52 -0.94
N THR A 267 -9.92 18.23 0.05
CA THR A 267 -9.74 19.67 0.23
C THR A 267 -8.70 20.01 1.28
N SER A 268 -8.42 19.07 2.19
CA SER A 268 -7.50 19.27 3.31
C SER A 268 -6.77 17.97 3.65
N LEU A 269 -5.55 18.11 4.19
CA LEU A 269 -4.79 17.02 4.80
C LEU A 269 -5.06 16.87 6.31
N HIS A 270 -6.13 17.49 6.83
CA HIS A 270 -6.53 17.36 8.23
C HIS A 270 -6.55 15.89 8.66
N GLY A 271 -5.91 15.60 9.79
CA GLY A 271 -5.60 14.25 10.26
C GLY A 271 -4.12 13.88 10.16
N LEU A 272 -3.29 14.60 9.39
CA LEU A 272 -1.85 14.34 9.33
C LEU A 272 -1.01 15.20 10.29
N GLU A 273 -1.63 15.99 11.17
CA GLU A 273 -0.92 16.98 12.00
C GLU A 273 0.05 16.36 13.02
N ALA A 274 -0.11 15.07 13.30
CA ALA A 274 0.77 14.30 14.18
C ALA A 274 1.99 13.70 13.44
N LEU A 275 2.04 13.77 12.11
CA LEU A 275 3.13 13.19 11.31
C LEU A 275 4.39 14.01 11.52
N GLU A 276 5.40 13.44 12.17
CA GLU A 276 6.64 14.11 12.57
C GLU A 276 7.80 13.81 11.60
N GLU A 277 7.82 12.59 11.05
CA GLU A 277 8.91 12.11 10.19
C GLU A 277 8.37 11.30 9.00
N ALA A 278 8.92 11.57 7.82
CA ALA A 278 8.75 10.72 6.66
C ALA A 278 10.04 10.59 5.83
N SER A 279 10.12 9.66 4.88
CA SER A 279 11.18 9.67 3.87
C SER A 279 10.72 10.28 2.56
N SER A 280 9.50 9.99 2.14
CA SER A 280 8.95 10.56 0.90
C SER A 280 7.53 11.03 1.12
N ILE A 281 7.23 12.25 0.66
CA ILE A 281 5.88 12.78 0.54
C ILE A 281 5.59 12.98 -0.96
N GLU A 282 4.60 12.28 -1.47
CA GLU A 282 4.12 12.44 -2.85
C GLU A 282 2.63 12.75 -2.87
N LEU A 283 2.27 13.93 -3.36
CA LEU A 283 0.89 14.39 -3.51
C LEU A 283 0.59 14.66 -4.98
N THR A 284 -0.22 13.80 -5.58
CA THR A 284 -0.43 13.80 -7.03
C THR A 284 -1.91 13.85 -7.38
N SER A 285 -2.31 14.78 -8.26
CA SER A 285 -3.69 14.87 -8.76
C SER A 285 -4.74 15.17 -7.67
N LEU A 286 -4.46 16.15 -6.82
CA LEU A 286 -5.36 16.60 -5.74
C LEU A 286 -6.01 17.91 -6.13
N ALA A 287 -6.99 17.83 -7.04
CA ALA A 287 -7.56 18.99 -7.73
C ALA A 287 -8.20 20.05 -6.80
N ALA A 288 -8.70 19.63 -5.64
CA ALA A 288 -9.37 20.50 -4.67
C ALA A 288 -8.51 20.87 -3.45
N LEU A 289 -7.29 20.33 -3.34
CA LEU A 289 -6.41 20.59 -2.19
C LEU A 289 -5.88 22.02 -2.27
N ALA A 290 -6.14 22.80 -1.22
CA ALA A 290 -5.86 24.23 -1.19
C ALA A 290 -4.55 24.58 -0.45
N ASP A 291 -4.24 23.82 0.59
CA ASP A 291 -3.12 24.05 1.50
C ASP A 291 -2.48 22.73 1.98
N LEU A 292 -1.34 22.84 2.66
CA LEU A 292 -0.64 21.74 3.33
C LEU A 292 -0.69 21.83 4.86
N ASP A 293 -1.66 22.53 5.46
CA ASP A 293 -1.68 22.78 6.92
C ASP A 293 -1.69 21.47 7.74
N GLY A 294 -2.28 20.41 7.19
CA GLY A 294 -2.25 19.07 7.78
C GLY A 294 -0.83 18.51 7.97
N LEU A 295 0.19 19.04 7.27
CA LEU A 295 1.59 18.64 7.41
C LEU A 295 2.40 19.54 8.37
N ALA A 296 1.76 20.47 9.09
CA ALA A 296 2.45 21.38 10.02
C ALA A 296 3.24 20.68 11.14
N GLY A 297 2.95 19.40 11.42
CA GLY A 297 3.70 18.54 12.34
C GLY A 297 5.03 18.03 11.77
N LEU A 298 5.19 18.00 10.45
CA LEU A 298 6.33 17.36 9.78
C LEU A 298 7.60 18.16 10.06
N ARG A 299 8.58 17.49 10.66
CA ARG A 299 9.90 18.06 10.97
C ARG A 299 10.99 17.49 10.09
N ARG A 300 10.86 16.23 9.69
CA ARG A 300 11.96 15.47 9.09
C ARG A 300 11.48 14.74 7.84
N VAL A 301 12.14 15.00 6.71
CA VAL A 301 12.09 14.22 5.48
C VAL A 301 13.47 13.57 5.35
N VAL A 302 13.58 12.30 5.70
CA VAL A 302 14.85 11.59 5.90
C VAL A 302 14.88 10.32 5.10
N GLY A 303 15.97 10.05 4.41
CA GLY A 303 16.11 8.80 3.67
C GLY A 303 17.24 7.92 4.13
N GLN A 304 17.16 6.66 3.74
CA GLN A 304 18.27 5.71 3.85
C GLN A 304 18.98 5.61 2.51
N PRO A 305 20.31 5.39 2.49
CA PRO A 305 21.00 5.03 1.26
C PRO A 305 20.40 3.76 0.66
N PRO A 306 20.33 3.64 -0.69
CA PRO A 306 20.12 2.35 -1.30
C PRO A 306 21.12 1.36 -0.72
N ALA A 307 20.64 0.23 -0.24
CA ALA A 307 21.52 -0.81 0.23
C ALA A 307 22.42 -1.28 -0.94
N HIS A 308 23.65 -1.68 -0.65
CA HIS A 308 24.62 -2.14 -1.65
C HIS A 308 24.16 -3.37 -2.46
N ASP A 309 23.00 -3.95 -2.13
CA ASP A 309 22.33 -5.05 -2.81
C ASP A 309 21.37 -4.61 -3.93
N GLY A 310 21.23 -3.30 -4.19
CA GLY A 310 20.42 -2.77 -5.28
C GLY A 310 18.95 -2.54 -4.93
N VAL A 311 18.57 -2.61 -3.65
CA VAL A 311 17.26 -2.13 -3.19
C VAL A 311 17.30 -0.60 -3.19
N ALA A 312 16.38 0.04 -3.92
CA ALA A 312 16.19 1.49 -3.88
C ALA A 312 15.92 1.90 -2.43
N GLY A 313 16.81 2.72 -1.86
CA GLY A 313 16.59 3.27 -0.52
C GLY A 313 15.42 4.25 -0.58
N ASP A 314 14.75 4.44 0.56
CA ASP A 314 13.77 5.51 0.68
C ASP A 314 14.52 6.83 0.66
N LEU A 315 14.43 7.58 -0.44
CA LEU A 315 15.20 8.81 -0.62
C LEU A 315 14.40 10.00 -0.08
N PRO A 316 15.03 10.99 0.58
CA PRO A 316 14.31 12.13 1.14
C PRO A 316 13.70 12.97 0.03
N SER A 317 12.38 12.86 -0.22
CA SER A 317 11.73 13.55 -1.33
C SER A 317 10.42 14.23 -0.96
N ILE A 318 10.18 15.37 -1.59
CA ILE A 318 8.90 16.07 -1.59
C ILE A 318 8.50 16.28 -3.05
N GLN A 319 7.42 15.62 -3.47
CA GLN A 319 6.92 15.67 -4.83
C GLN A 319 5.44 16.08 -4.82
N LEU A 320 5.14 17.24 -5.40
CA LEU A 320 3.78 17.76 -5.52
C LEU A 320 3.46 17.93 -7.01
N GLU A 321 2.46 17.21 -7.50
CA GLU A 321 2.12 17.23 -8.92
C GLU A 321 0.61 17.39 -9.14
N ARG A 322 0.21 18.20 -10.13
CA ARG A 322 -1.20 18.30 -10.57
C ARG A 322 -2.15 18.65 -9.43
N CYS A 323 -1.77 19.62 -8.61
CA CYS A 323 -2.59 20.18 -7.53
C CYS A 323 -2.94 21.64 -7.84
N PRO A 324 -3.82 21.92 -8.82
CA PRO A 324 -4.03 23.26 -9.36
C PRO A 324 -4.66 24.27 -8.38
N ALA A 325 -5.30 23.83 -7.31
CA ALA A 325 -5.86 24.71 -6.28
C ALA A 325 -4.86 25.01 -5.14
N LEU A 326 -3.72 24.31 -5.11
CA LEU A 326 -2.73 24.44 -4.06
C LEU A 326 -2.03 25.79 -4.20
N HIS A 327 -2.21 26.65 -3.20
CA HIS A 327 -1.64 28.00 -3.19
C HIS A 327 -0.82 28.26 -1.92
N ASP A 328 -0.98 27.42 -0.90
CA ASP A 328 -0.28 27.54 0.38
C ASP A 328 0.44 26.24 0.72
N VAL A 329 1.74 26.32 0.96
CA VAL A 329 2.61 25.21 1.37
C VAL A 329 3.31 25.50 2.70
N SER A 330 2.84 26.50 3.46
CA SER A 330 3.40 26.92 4.75
C SER A 330 3.32 25.85 5.84
N GLY A 331 2.46 24.84 5.67
CA GLY A 331 2.52 23.61 6.47
C GLY A 331 3.89 22.93 6.48
N LEU A 332 4.77 23.21 5.51
CA LEU A 332 6.15 22.72 5.46
C LEU A 332 7.19 23.68 6.05
N ASP A 333 6.81 24.83 6.62
CA ASP A 333 7.73 25.81 7.24
C ASP A 333 8.54 25.21 8.40
N GLY A 334 7.99 24.20 9.06
CA GLY A 334 8.62 23.52 10.20
C GLY A 334 9.71 22.51 9.82
N LEU A 335 10.05 22.37 8.54
CA LEU A 335 11.00 21.35 8.08
C LEU A 335 12.43 21.66 8.53
N GLU A 336 13.03 20.72 9.26
CA GLU A 336 14.38 20.78 9.81
C GLU A 336 15.40 19.94 8.99
N SER A 337 15.00 19.47 7.81
CA SER A 337 15.82 18.59 6.97
C SER A 337 16.89 19.40 6.23
N ASP A 338 18.14 18.96 6.32
CA ASP A 338 19.29 19.62 5.69
C ASP A 338 19.54 19.13 4.26
N TYR A 339 18.96 17.98 3.88
CA TYR A 339 19.07 17.38 2.57
C TYR A 339 17.73 16.87 2.05
N LEU A 340 17.41 17.24 0.81
CA LEU A 340 16.41 16.57 -0.01
C LEU A 340 17.09 15.95 -1.22
N PHE A 341 16.82 14.68 -1.49
CA PHE A 341 17.20 14.06 -2.74
C PHE A 341 16.43 14.68 -3.89
N GLU A 342 15.13 14.92 -3.70
CA GLU A 342 14.28 15.54 -4.72
C GLU A 342 13.27 16.50 -4.10
N LEU A 343 13.19 17.69 -4.69
CA LEU A 343 12.12 18.65 -4.50
C LEU A 343 11.50 18.91 -5.88
N SER A 344 10.32 18.33 -6.12
CA SER A 344 9.60 18.46 -7.39
C SER A 344 8.23 19.07 -7.16
N LEU A 345 7.97 20.21 -7.80
CA LEU A 345 6.73 20.98 -7.75
C LEU A 345 6.26 21.19 -9.19
N ARG A 346 5.31 20.37 -9.64
CA ARG A 346 4.84 20.34 -11.03
C ARG A 346 3.37 20.63 -11.16
N GLU A 347 3.00 21.45 -12.14
CA GLU A 347 1.61 21.77 -12.45
C GLU A 347 0.85 22.37 -11.24
N LEU A 348 1.48 23.35 -10.59
CA LEU A 348 0.97 24.07 -9.43
C LEU A 348 0.74 25.56 -9.76
N PRO A 349 -0.16 25.90 -10.71
CA PRO A 349 -0.31 27.26 -11.22
C PRO A 349 -0.78 28.29 -10.17
N SER A 350 -1.39 27.84 -9.07
CA SER A 350 -1.82 28.73 -7.97
C SER A 350 -0.77 28.92 -6.88
N LEU A 351 0.30 28.14 -6.88
CA LEU A 351 1.38 28.27 -5.92
C LEU A 351 2.27 29.45 -6.31
N THR A 352 2.21 30.53 -5.53
CA THR A 352 2.94 31.78 -5.84
C THR A 352 4.15 32.03 -4.95
N THR A 353 4.17 31.43 -3.76
CA THR A 353 5.23 31.60 -2.77
C THR A 353 5.67 30.24 -2.27
N LEU A 354 6.99 30.08 -2.11
CA LEU A 354 7.58 28.94 -1.43
C LEU A 354 7.74 29.25 0.07
N PRO A 355 7.76 28.22 0.94
CA PRO A 355 7.94 28.38 2.38
C PRO A 355 9.41 28.66 2.71
N SER A 356 9.72 29.02 3.95
CA SER A 356 11.14 29.15 4.35
C SER A 356 11.69 27.80 4.80
N TRP A 357 12.76 27.30 4.16
CA TRP A 357 13.46 26.09 4.59
C TRP A 357 14.85 26.41 5.17
N PRO A 358 14.92 27.02 6.37
CA PRO A 358 16.18 27.54 6.92
C PRO A 358 17.19 26.45 7.27
N ALA A 359 16.78 25.19 7.40
CA ALA A 359 17.67 24.05 7.63
C ALA A 359 18.22 23.45 6.33
N LEU A 360 17.55 23.63 5.20
CA LEU A 360 17.90 23.00 3.93
C LEU A 360 19.24 23.55 3.42
N ARG A 361 20.20 22.66 3.19
CA ARG A 361 21.56 22.99 2.71
C ARG A 361 21.88 22.34 1.39
N ARG A 362 21.18 21.24 1.07
CA ARG A 362 21.50 20.38 -0.06
C ARG A 362 20.24 19.88 -0.76
N ILE A 363 20.25 19.93 -2.09
CA ILE A 363 19.20 19.37 -2.94
C ILE A 363 19.83 18.51 -4.03
N GLY A 364 19.32 17.32 -4.32
CA GLY A 364 19.77 16.53 -5.47
C GLY A 364 19.12 16.99 -6.77
N TYR A 365 17.79 16.92 -6.81
CA TYR A 365 16.95 17.26 -7.95
C TYR A 365 16.00 18.38 -7.55
N LEU A 366 16.07 19.50 -8.26
CA LEU A 366 15.11 20.61 -8.17
C LEU A 366 14.30 20.66 -9.45
N ASP A 367 12.99 20.52 -9.34
CA ASP A 367 12.07 20.53 -10.48
C ASP A 367 10.89 21.46 -10.18
N LEU A 368 10.87 22.63 -10.82
CA LEU A 368 9.76 23.57 -10.82
C LEU A 368 9.23 23.69 -12.24
N ASP A 369 8.13 23.00 -12.52
CA ASP A 369 7.51 22.98 -13.83
C ASP A 369 6.07 23.50 -13.74
N ARG A 370 5.72 24.51 -14.53
CA ARG A 370 4.35 25.06 -14.61
C ARG A 370 3.81 25.49 -13.25
N THR A 371 4.58 26.28 -12.50
CA THR A 371 4.18 26.87 -11.22
C THR A 371 3.89 28.38 -11.33
N GLY A 372 3.25 28.94 -10.30
CA GLY A 372 3.04 30.39 -10.16
C GLY A 372 4.14 31.10 -9.35
N VAL A 373 5.21 30.40 -8.97
CA VAL A 373 6.23 30.88 -8.04
C VAL A 373 6.96 32.10 -8.59
N THR A 374 7.14 33.13 -7.76
CA THR A 374 7.75 34.41 -8.16
C THR A 374 9.26 34.48 -7.95
N ASP A 375 9.78 33.74 -6.97
CA ASP A 375 11.18 33.78 -6.53
C ASP A 375 11.57 32.45 -5.88
N LEU A 376 12.86 32.27 -5.63
CA LEU A 376 13.41 31.07 -5.01
C LEU A 376 13.94 31.33 -3.60
N ASP A 377 13.46 32.35 -2.88
CA ASP A 377 14.03 32.77 -1.59
C ASP A 377 14.05 31.64 -0.54
N ALA A 378 13.10 30.72 -0.64
CA ALA A 378 13.06 29.46 0.11
C ALA A 378 14.38 28.67 0.08
N LEU A 379 15.15 28.82 -1.00
CA LEU A 379 16.37 28.08 -1.29
C LEU A 379 17.66 28.82 -0.91
N LEU A 380 17.60 30.03 -0.37
CA LEU A 380 18.80 30.85 -0.03
C LEU A 380 19.83 30.12 0.87
N GLY A 381 19.38 29.14 1.66
CA GLY A 381 20.25 28.31 2.51
C GLY A 381 20.98 27.19 1.76
N VAL A 382 20.58 26.87 0.53
CA VAL A 382 21.14 25.77 -0.27
C VAL A 382 22.52 26.16 -0.78
N THR A 383 23.52 25.38 -0.37
CA THR A 383 24.94 25.62 -0.73
C THR A 383 25.52 24.53 -1.62
N ARG A 384 24.82 23.39 -1.72
CA ARG A 384 25.26 22.23 -2.47
C ARG A 384 24.12 21.62 -3.26
N MET A 385 24.37 21.23 -4.51
CA MET A 385 23.40 20.48 -5.32
C MET A 385 23.96 19.18 -5.87
N ASP A 386 23.58 18.05 -5.29
CA ASP A 386 23.95 16.72 -5.77
C ASP A 386 23.11 15.61 -5.14
N ALA A 387 22.81 14.61 -5.96
CA ALA A 387 22.04 13.41 -5.63
C ALA A 387 22.91 12.28 -5.09
N SER A 388 24.21 12.51 -4.89
CA SER A 388 25.13 11.49 -4.40
C SER A 388 24.76 11.09 -2.97
N TYR A 389 24.73 9.79 -2.70
CA TYR A 389 24.38 9.27 -1.38
C TYR A 389 25.57 9.12 -0.44
N PHE A 390 26.79 9.39 -0.92
CA PHE A 390 28.02 9.19 -0.18
C PHE A 390 28.36 10.42 0.66
N ALA A 391 28.72 10.19 1.93
CA ALA A 391 29.28 11.24 2.78
C ALA A 391 30.53 11.83 2.12
N ALA A 392 30.77 13.12 2.34
CA ALA A 392 31.95 13.81 1.84
C ALA A 392 33.24 13.02 2.20
N GLY A 393 33.83 12.33 1.22
CA GLY A 393 35.06 11.54 1.39
C GLY A 393 35.02 10.09 0.91
N ASP A 394 33.86 9.53 0.55
CA ASP A 394 33.80 8.21 -0.11
C ASP A 394 33.98 8.39 -1.64
N PRO A 395 34.79 7.57 -2.33
CA PRO A 395 34.91 7.64 -3.78
C PRO A 395 33.63 7.08 -4.42
N ALA A 396 32.65 7.96 -4.59
CA ALA A 396 31.42 7.68 -5.32
C ALA A 396 31.78 7.20 -6.75
N PRO A 397 31.16 6.13 -7.28
CA PRO A 397 31.29 5.79 -8.69
C PRO A 397 30.85 6.98 -9.55
N HIS A 398 31.57 7.24 -10.64
CA HIS A 398 31.42 8.42 -11.51
C HIS A 398 29.98 8.70 -12.03
N ASP A 399 29.06 7.72 -11.95
CA ASP A 399 27.64 7.82 -12.33
C ASP A 399 26.69 8.28 -11.19
N SER A 400 27.17 8.43 -9.96
CA SER A 400 26.33 8.75 -8.78
C SER A 400 26.42 10.20 -8.30
N ASP A 401 27.22 11.03 -8.98
CA ASP A 401 27.47 12.44 -8.66
C ASP A 401 26.64 13.35 -9.59
N ASN A 402 25.34 13.06 -9.67
CA ASN A 402 24.39 13.73 -10.57
C ASN A 402 23.59 14.83 -9.84
N PHE A 403 23.10 15.83 -10.54
CA PHE A 403 22.07 16.76 -10.06
C PHE A 403 21.18 17.18 -11.22
N SER A 404 19.99 17.73 -10.95
CA SER A 404 19.20 18.39 -11.99
C SER A 404 18.56 19.65 -11.46
N ILE A 405 18.52 20.67 -12.32
CA ILE A 405 17.71 21.86 -12.12
C ILE A 405 16.80 21.99 -13.33
N THR A 406 15.50 21.84 -13.10
CA THR A 406 14.43 22.07 -14.07
C THR A 406 13.61 23.25 -13.60
N LEU A 407 13.61 24.34 -14.37
CA LEU A 407 12.81 25.54 -14.16
C LEU A 407 12.09 25.86 -15.47
N THR A 408 10.93 25.27 -15.69
CA THR A 408 10.22 25.31 -16.97
C THR A 408 8.82 25.87 -16.83
N ASP A 409 8.41 26.71 -17.78
CA ASP A 409 7.05 27.25 -17.84
C ASP A 409 6.60 27.96 -16.55
N ASN A 410 7.49 28.70 -15.87
CA ASN A 410 7.16 29.51 -14.68
C ASN A 410 7.10 31.01 -15.06
N PRO A 411 5.99 31.51 -15.63
CA PRO A 411 5.92 32.85 -16.21
C PRO A 411 6.07 33.98 -15.19
N ALA A 412 5.87 33.69 -13.90
CA ALA A 412 5.97 34.67 -12.81
C ALA A 412 7.35 34.69 -12.12
N LEU A 413 8.21 33.70 -12.38
CA LEU A 413 9.52 33.60 -11.77
C LEU A 413 10.42 34.75 -12.24
N ALA A 414 10.79 35.65 -11.33
CA ALA A 414 11.44 36.91 -11.65
C ALA A 414 12.97 36.88 -11.47
N ASP A 415 13.48 36.02 -10.61
CA ASP A 415 14.90 35.90 -10.33
C ASP A 415 15.31 34.50 -9.84
N LEU A 416 16.62 34.31 -9.67
CA LEU A 416 17.25 33.08 -9.19
C LEU A 416 18.12 33.36 -7.96
N GLU A 417 17.87 34.44 -7.21
CA GLU A 417 18.72 34.82 -6.06
C GLU A 417 18.76 33.73 -4.99
N GLY A 418 17.67 32.97 -4.85
CA GLY A 418 17.60 31.77 -4.03
C GLY A 418 18.70 30.73 -4.29
N LEU A 419 19.28 30.70 -5.50
CA LEU A 419 20.34 29.77 -5.89
C LEU A 419 21.75 30.39 -5.83
N ALA A 420 21.88 31.66 -5.45
CA ALA A 420 23.18 32.36 -5.41
C ALA A 420 24.16 31.77 -4.38
N GLY A 421 23.65 31.01 -3.40
CA GLY A 421 24.45 30.34 -2.37
C GLY A 421 25.12 29.03 -2.82
N VAL A 422 24.76 28.50 -4.00
CA VAL A 422 25.25 27.19 -4.48
C VAL A 422 26.71 27.30 -4.91
N VAL A 423 27.60 26.68 -4.13
CA VAL A 423 29.06 26.70 -4.34
C VAL A 423 29.65 25.33 -4.66
N ALA A 424 28.85 24.27 -4.59
CA ALA A 424 29.24 22.91 -4.93
C ALA A 424 28.11 22.20 -5.66
N VAL A 425 28.43 21.49 -6.73
CA VAL A 425 27.46 20.67 -7.47
C VAL A 425 28.03 19.29 -7.82
N GLY A 426 27.16 18.35 -8.16
CA GLY A 426 27.56 17.07 -8.76
C GLY A 426 28.34 17.29 -10.07
N ALA A 427 29.26 16.38 -10.40
CA ALA A 427 30.11 16.50 -11.59
C ALA A 427 29.30 16.45 -12.90
N TRP A 428 28.21 15.68 -12.89
CA TRP A 428 27.21 15.58 -13.95
C TRP A 428 25.95 16.30 -13.51
N GLY A 429 25.35 17.12 -14.37
CA GLY A 429 24.03 17.65 -14.06
C GLY A 429 23.32 18.33 -15.21
N ASP A 430 22.05 18.00 -15.32
CA ASP A 430 21.17 18.56 -16.32
C ASP A 430 20.62 19.91 -15.86
N LEU A 431 20.51 20.84 -16.81
CA LEU A 431 19.97 22.18 -16.58
C LEU A 431 18.97 22.52 -17.69
N TYR A 432 17.70 22.60 -17.30
CA TYR A 432 16.59 22.98 -18.17
C TYR A 432 15.97 24.26 -17.61
N ILE A 433 16.23 25.41 -18.25
CA ILE A 433 15.64 26.71 -17.85
C ILE A 433 15.05 27.37 -19.08
N HIS A 434 13.75 27.18 -19.31
CA HIS A 434 13.08 27.79 -20.45
C HIS A 434 11.63 28.17 -20.18
N ASP A 435 11.09 29.04 -21.02
CA ASP A 435 9.70 29.53 -20.95
C ASP A 435 9.35 30.28 -19.63
N ASN A 436 10.35 30.90 -19.00
CA ASN A 436 10.17 31.75 -17.81
C ASN A 436 10.17 33.23 -18.20
N ALA A 437 9.02 33.74 -18.66
CA ALA A 437 8.92 35.06 -19.29
C ALA A 437 9.36 36.25 -18.40
N ALA A 438 9.22 36.14 -17.08
CA ALA A 438 9.65 37.18 -16.13
C ALA A 438 11.14 37.06 -15.73
N LEU A 439 11.79 35.93 -16.01
CA LEU A 439 13.14 35.63 -15.58
C LEU A 439 14.17 36.22 -16.56
N PRO A 440 15.02 37.18 -16.16
CA PRO A 440 16.01 37.76 -17.07
C PRO A 440 17.04 36.73 -17.52
N SER A 441 17.31 36.66 -18.82
CA SER A 441 18.31 35.75 -19.40
C SER A 441 19.73 35.96 -18.84
N CYS A 442 20.09 37.17 -18.45
CA CYS A 442 21.36 37.50 -17.80
C CYS A 442 21.45 36.94 -16.37
N SER A 443 20.33 36.76 -15.67
CA SER A 443 20.29 36.04 -14.40
C SER A 443 20.55 34.54 -14.61
N VAL A 444 20.03 33.98 -15.71
CA VAL A 444 20.28 32.59 -16.10
C VAL A 444 21.76 32.41 -16.48
N ASP A 445 22.33 33.29 -17.29
CA ASP A 445 23.75 33.26 -17.67
C ASP A 445 24.67 33.33 -16.43
N ALA A 446 24.33 34.19 -15.46
CA ALA A 446 25.06 34.31 -14.21
C ALA A 446 25.01 33.02 -13.37
N LEU A 447 23.84 32.39 -13.27
CA LEU A 447 23.71 31.08 -12.61
C LEU A 447 24.56 30.02 -13.32
N VAL A 448 24.56 29.98 -14.65
CA VAL A 448 25.34 29.01 -15.43
C VAL A 448 26.84 29.17 -15.18
N GLU A 449 27.35 30.41 -15.16
CA GLU A 449 28.74 30.69 -14.82
C GLU A 449 29.07 30.23 -13.40
N GLN A 450 28.18 30.52 -12.43
CA GLN A 450 28.33 30.09 -11.04
C GLN A 450 28.39 28.56 -10.92
N LEU A 451 27.48 27.82 -11.56
CA LEU A 451 27.44 26.35 -11.52
C LEU A 451 28.70 25.74 -12.18
N GLY A 452 29.19 26.36 -13.27
CA GLY A 452 30.46 25.96 -13.89
C GLY A 452 31.66 26.17 -12.95
N ALA A 453 31.69 27.29 -12.22
CA ALA A 453 32.70 27.53 -11.20
C ALA A 453 32.58 26.59 -9.97
N ALA A 454 31.35 26.13 -9.67
CA ALA A 454 31.04 25.20 -8.58
C ALA A 454 31.38 23.73 -8.90
N GLY A 455 31.81 23.41 -10.13
CA GLY A 455 32.30 22.08 -10.51
C GLY A 455 31.44 21.30 -11.49
N ARG A 456 30.40 21.90 -12.10
CA ARG A 456 29.65 21.26 -13.19
C ARG A 456 30.56 21.04 -14.40
N THR A 457 30.73 19.79 -14.83
CA THR A 457 31.65 19.46 -15.94
C THR A 457 30.97 18.84 -17.16
N ASP A 458 29.80 18.22 -16.99
CA ASP A 458 29.05 17.54 -18.06
C ASP A 458 27.54 17.53 -17.75
N GLY A 459 26.72 17.20 -18.75
CA GLY A 459 25.26 17.12 -18.64
C GLY A 459 24.50 17.90 -19.72
N THR A 460 23.19 17.69 -19.80
CA THR A 460 22.31 18.34 -20.76
C THR A 460 22.10 19.81 -20.38
N TYR A 461 22.07 20.69 -21.38
CA TYR A 461 21.90 22.12 -21.18
C TYR A 461 20.92 22.68 -22.19
N GLU A 462 19.74 23.06 -21.71
CA GLU A 462 18.67 23.65 -22.52
C GLU A 462 18.18 24.94 -21.84
N VAL A 463 18.49 26.08 -22.47
CA VAL A 463 18.06 27.40 -22.02
C VAL A 463 17.50 28.17 -23.20
N GLY A 464 16.27 28.69 -23.06
CA GLY A 464 15.57 29.36 -24.14
C GLY A 464 14.32 30.09 -23.65
N ASP A 465 13.79 31.01 -24.46
CA ASP A 465 12.47 31.64 -24.24
C ASP A 465 12.24 32.26 -22.84
N ASN A 466 13.32 32.68 -22.16
CA ASN A 466 13.28 33.47 -20.93
C ASN A 466 13.21 34.98 -21.23
N GLY A 467 12.89 35.78 -20.21
CA GLY A 467 12.82 37.24 -20.29
C GLY A 467 14.12 37.90 -20.82
N GLY A 468 13.96 39.00 -21.55
CA GLY A 468 15.09 39.77 -22.07
C GLY A 468 15.79 40.61 -20.99
N CYS A 469 17.07 40.88 -21.20
CA CYS A 469 17.80 41.97 -20.56
C CYS A 469 17.75 43.22 -21.47
#